data_AF-A0A327L2Q5-F1
#
_entry.id   AF-A0A327L2Q5-F1
#
_cell.length_a   1.000
_cell.length_b   1.000
_cell.length_c   1.000
_cell.angle_alpha   90.00
_cell.angle_beta   90.00
_cell.angle_gamma   90.00
#
_symmetry.space_group_name_H-M   'P 1'
#
loop_
_entity.id
_entity.type
_entity.pdbx_description
1 polymer ?
#
loop_
_entity_poly.entity_id
_entity_poly.type
_entity_poly.pdbx_seq_one_letter_code
_entity_poly.pdbx_strand_id
1 'polypeptide(L)'
;MVTSRDGEDEAMMARCVALSRIAVGKGEYPFGAVVAREGRIVAEAINRTIRDGDVSRHAEVIALARAQKAIGRRELRECSLYSNVEPCAMCSYCIREAWVGRVVYALGSPVMGGVSKWNILRDDGLSGRMPQVFDAAPEVVSGVLVEQAQAAWRDWSPLAWEMITLRGLMTDPSARPECRTRAARPRSLWHHLVALIERPPRPYVDPTSAAEGHADL
;
A
#
# COMPACT_ATOMS: atom_id res chain seq x y z
N MET A 1 0.25 3.17 24.05
CA MET A 1 -1.20 3.43 23.87
C MET A 1 -1.45 3.57 22.38
N VAL A 2 -2.19 2.66 21.77
CA VAL A 2 -2.69 2.82 20.39
C VAL A 2 -3.85 3.79 20.49
N THR A 3 -3.63 5.05 20.09
CA THR A 3 -4.73 6.01 19.98
C THR A 3 -5.59 5.58 18.79
N SER A 4 -6.88 5.36 19.03
CA SER A 4 -7.86 5.09 17.98
C SER A 4 -7.79 6.23 16.94
N ARG A 5 -7.43 5.87 15.71
CA ARG A 5 -7.43 6.76 14.53
C ARG A 5 -8.65 6.49 13.66
N ASP A 6 -9.72 5.97 14.24
CA ASP A 6 -10.85 5.40 13.49
C ASP A 6 -11.44 6.42 12.50
N GLY A 7 -11.59 7.69 12.89
CA GLY A 7 -12.07 8.74 11.99
C GLY A 7 -11.11 9.12 10.84
N GLU A 8 -9.79 9.07 11.07
CA GLU A 8 -8.80 9.26 10.01
C GLU A 8 -8.82 8.07 9.04
N ASP A 9 -8.88 6.86 9.59
CA ASP A 9 -8.89 5.62 8.81
C ASP A 9 -10.14 5.52 7.93
N GLU A 10 -11.31 5.88 8.47
CA GLU A 10 -12.55 5.94 7.70
C GLU A 10 -12.46 7.00 6.58
N ALA A 11 -11.93 8.19 6.84
CA ALA A 11 -11.78 9.22 5.82
C ALA A 11 -10.85 8.79 4.68
N MET A 12 -9.69 8.21 5.01
CA MET A 12 -8.72 7.72 4.02
C MET A 12 -9.25 6.50 3.25
N MET A 13 -9.98 5.62 3.92
CA MET A 13 -10.59 4.47 3.26
C MET A 13 -11.75 4.87 2.36
N ALA A 14 -12.57 5.85 2.77
CA ALA A 14 -13.61 6.42 1.92
C ALA A 14 -13.00 7.03 0.64
N ARG A 15 -11.82 7.66 0.76
CA ARG A 15 -11.07 8.12 -0.40
C ARG A 15 -10.59 6.97 -1.29
N CYS A 16 -10.09 5.87 -0.72
CA CYS A 16 -9.72 4.67 -1.50
C CYS A 16 -10.91 4.08 -2.27
N VAL A 17 -12.10 4.04 -1.67
CA VAL A 17 -13.34 3.60 -2.32
C VAL A 17 -13.78 4.57 -3.43
N ALA A 18 -13.63 5.89 -3.22
CA ALA A 18 -13.88 6.85 -4.30
C ALA A 18 -12.90 6.66 -5.48
N LEU A 19 -11.63 6.41 -5.19
CA LEU A 19 -10.60 6.13 -6.19
C LEU A 19 -10.87 4.84 -6.97
N SER A 20 -11.34 3.77 -6.31
CA SER A 20 -11.68 2.52 -7.00
C SER A 20 -12.82 2.71 -8.01
N ARG A 21 -13.83 3.53 -7.68
CA ARG A 21 -14.88 3.92 -8.63
C ARG A 21 -14.35 4.75 -9.79
N ILE A 22 -13.40 5.66 -9.54
CA ILE A 22 -12.71 6.41 -10.61
C ILE A 22 -11.91 5.47 -11.53
N ALA A 23 -11.29 4.41 -10.99
CA ALA A 23 -10.59 3.40 -11.78
C ALA A 23 -11.55 2.73 -12.77
N VAL A 24 -12.72 2.30 -12.29
CA VAL A 24 -13.78 1.70 -13.13
C VAL A 24 -14.20 2.64 -14.25
N GLY A 25 -14.46 3.92 -13.94
CA GLY A 25 -14.81 4.92 -14.95
C GLY A 25 -13.72 5.17 -16.00
N LYS A 26 -12.49 4.68 -15.76
CA LYS A 26 -11.36 4.73 -16.68
C LYS A 26 -11.04 3.37 -17.32
N GLY A 27 -11.92 2.38 -17.20
CA GLY A 27 -11.75 1.05 -17.79
C GLY A 27 -10.79 0.15 -17.02
N GLU A 28 -10.58 0.40 -15.73
CA GLU A 28 -9.71 -0.39 -14.85
C GLU A 28 -10.52 -1.20 -13.83
N TYR A 29 -9.89 -2.20 -13.22
CA TYR A 29 -10.48 -2.89 -12.06
C TYR A 29 -10.61 -1.94 -10.84
N PRO A 30 -11.60 -2.16 -9.95
CA PRO A 30 -11.90 -1.25 -8.84
C PRO A 30 -10.88 -1.35 -7.69
N PHE A 31 -9.67 -0.83 -7.93
CA PHE A 31 -8.64 -0.68 -6.92
C PHE A 31 -8.17 0.78 -6.80
N GLY A 32 -8.04 1.23 -5.56
CA GLY A 32 -7.60 2.57 -5.21
C GLY A 32 -6.78 2.56 -3.92
N ALA A 33 -5.76 3.40 -3.87
CA ALA A 33 -4.84 3.48 -2.73
C ALA A 33 -4.46 4.93 -2.40
N VAL A 34 -4.22 5.17 -1.12
CA VAL A 34 -3.81 6.47 -0.56
C VAL A 34 -2.59 6.25 0.34
N VAL A 35 -1.62 7.15 0.26
CA VAL A 35 -0.54 7.27 1.24
C VAL A 35 -0.76 8.57 2.00
N ALA A 36 -0.89 8.48 3.32
CA ALA A 36 -1.08 9.61 4.20
C ALA A 36 0.04 9.72 5.24
N ARG A 37 0.32 10.94 5.69
CA ARG A 37 1.26 11.25 6.77
C ARG A 37 0.60 12.30 7.67
N GLU A 38 0.50 12.02 8.97
CA GLU A 38 -0.12 12.92 9.95
C GLU A 38 -1.54 13.36 9.54
N GLY A 39 -2.39 12.41 9.11
CA GLY A 39 -3.76 12.68 8.67
C GLY A 39 -3.89 13.41 7.33
N ARG A 40 -2.79 13.70 6.62
CA ARG A 40 -2.80 14.37 5.33
C ARG A 40 -2.41 13.43 4.20
N ILE A 41 -3.17 13.47 3.10
CA ILE A 41 -2.83 12.72 1.89
C ILE A 41 -1.53 13.30 1.29
N VAL A 42 -0.52 12.44 1.17
CA VAL A 42 0.73 12.74 0.47
C VAL A 42 0.62 12.34 -0.99
N ALA A 43 0.01 11.18 -1.25
CA ALA A 43 -0.20 10.67 -2.59
C ALA A 43 -1.45 9.79 -2.64
N GLU A 44 -2.02 9.70 -3.82
CA GLU A 44 -3.13 8.80 -4.11
C GLU A 44 -3.00 8.25 -5.53
N ALA A 45 -3.57 7.08 -5.76
CA ALA A 45 -3.55 6.44 -7.06
C ALA A 45 -4.74 5.49 -7.27
N ILE A 46 -4.99 5.23 -8.54
CA ILE A 46 -5.89 4.19 -9.03
C ILE A 46 -5.06 3.13 -9.75
N ASN A 47 -5.61 1.93 -9.90
CA ASN A 47 -5.04 0.92 -10.80
C ASN A 47 -4.90 1.47 -12.23
N ARG A 48 -3.83 1.08 -12.92
CA ARG A 48 -3.58 1.45 -14.33
C ARG A 48 -3.05 0.30 -15.18
N THR A 49 -3.24 -0.96 -14.74
CA THR A 49 -2.62 -2.10 -15.42
C THR A 49 -3.11 -2.29 -16.85
N ILE A 50 -4.39 -2.04 -17.11
CA ILE A 50 -4.99 -2.19 -18.45
C ILE A 50 -4.53 -1.04 -19.35
N ARG A 51 -4.69 0.19 -18.88
CA ARG A 51 -4.41 1.41 -19.66
C ARG A 51 -2.94 1.59 -19.98
N ASP A 52 -2.06 1.19 -19.06
CA ASP A 52 -0.62 1.33 -19.24
C ASP A 52 0.01 0.05 -19.84
N GLY A 53 -0.77 -1.04 -19.98
CA GLY A 53 -0.27 -2.33 -20.47
C GLY A 53 0.83 -2.92 -19.59
N ASP A 54 0.83 -2.61 -18.29
CA ASP A 54 1.92 -2.88 -17.36
C ASP A 54 1.36 -3.46 -16.06
N VAL A 55 1.67 -4.74 -15.81
CA VAL A 55 1.18 -5.51 -14.66
C VAL A 55 1.64 -4.95 -13.32
N SER A 56 2.69 -4.11 -13.29
CA SER A 56 3.19 -3.49 -12.06
C SER A 56 2.38 -2.26 -11.63
N ARG A 57 1.47 -1.76 -12.48
CA ARG A 57 0.71 -0.51 -12.27
C ARG A 57 -0.50 -0.69 -11.35
N HIS A 58 -0.28 -1.37 -10.24
CA HIS A 58 -1.22 -1.46 -9.13
C HIS A 58 -1.33 -0.13 -8.38
N ALA A 59 -2.50 0.16 -7.80
CA ALA A 59 -2.76 1.41 -7.12
C ALA A 59 -1.72 1.67 -6.00
N GLU A 60 -1.40 0.65 -5.20
CA GLU A 60 -0.48 0.76 -4.08
C GLU A 60 0.95 1.10 -4.55
N VAL A 61 1.44 0.43 -5.59
CA VAL A 61 2.79 0.68 -6.14
C VAL A 61 2.90 2.09 -6.70
N ILE A 62 1.87 2.56 -7.43
CA ILE A 62 1.83 3.92 -7.96
C ILE A 62 1.79 4.94 -6.82
N ALA A 63 0.97 4.71 -5.79
CA ALA A 63 0.85 5.62 -4.65
C ALA A 63 2.17 5.73 -3.86
N LEU A 64 2.86 4.60 -3.62
CA LEU A 64 4.18 4.58 -2.98
C LEU A 64 5.20 5.38 -3.77
N ALA A 65 5.31 5.13 -5.07
CA ALA A 65 6.26 5.84 -5.94
C ALA A 65 5.98 7.36 -5.95
N ARG A 66 4.72 7.77 -5.97
CA ARG A 66 4.32 9.18 -5.87
C ARG A 66 4.66 9.78 -4.50
N ALA A 67 4.42 9.05 -3.42
CA ALA A 67 4.73 9.51 -2.08
C ALA A 67 6.24 9.71 -1.87
N GLN A 68 7.07 8.79 -2.34
CA GLN A 68 8.53 8.91 -2.27
C GLN A 68 9.04 10.14 -3.03
N LYS A 69 8.50 10.38 -4.23
CA LYS A 69 8.80 11.60 -5.00
C LYS A 69 8.36 12.86 -4.28
N ALA A 70 7.16 12.88 -3.70
CA ALA A 70 6.61 14.04 -3.00
C ALA A 70 7.40 14.37 -1.72
N ILE A 71 7.87 13.36 -0.99
CA ILE A 71 8.64 13.55 0.25
C ILE A 71 10.13 13.79 -0.04
N GLY A 72 10.62 13.36 -1.21
CA GLY A 72 12.04 13.48 -1.58
C GLY A 72 12.93 12.44 -0.90
N ARG A 73 12.36 11.33 -0.41
CA ARG A 73 13.10 10.24 0.25
C ARG A 73 12.45 8.90 -0.06
N ARG A 74 13.23 7.82 0.02
CA ARG A 74 12.74 6.46 -0.19
C ARG A 74 11.86 6.01 0.98
N GLU A 75 12.18 6.47 2.18
CA GLU A 75 11.60 5.96 3.42
C GLU A 75 10.24 6.57 3.76
N LEU A 76 9.24 5.72 3.96
CA LEU A 76 7.87 6.09 4.29
C LEU A 76 7.47 5.68 5.73
N ARG A 77 8.44 5.64 6.66
CA ARG A 77 8.29 5.16 8.05
C ARG A 77 7.18 5.87 8.84
N GLU A 78 6.94 7.13 8.52
CA GLU A 78 5.93 7.97 9.17
C GLU A 78 4.60 8.01 8.40
N CYS A 79 4.48 7.24 7.32
CA CYS A 79 3.30 7.19 6.47
C CYS A 79 2.44 5.95 6.76
N SER A 80 1.14 6.10 6.55
CA SER A 80 0.18 5.00 6.46
C SER A 80 -0.25 4.82 5.00
N LEU A 81 -0.27 3.58 4.52
CA LEU A 81 -0.86 3.21 3.24
C LEU A 81 -2.26 2.64 3.47
N TYR A 82 -3.23 3.18 2.76
CA TYR A 82 -4.62 2.74 2.72
C TYR A 82 -4.91 2.09 1.37
N SER A 83 -5.62 0.96 1.36
CA SER A 83 -6.03 0.26 0.14
C SER A 83 -7.43 -0.32 0.29
N ASN A 84 -8.28 -0.20 -0.73
CA ASN A 84 -9.64 -0.74 -0.65
C ASN A 84 -9.68 -2.29 -0.63
N VAL A 85 -8.57 -2.96 -1.00
CA VAL A 85 -8.39 -4.42 -0.89
C VAL A 85 -7.01 -4.70 -0.32
N GLU A 86 -6.87 -5.80 0.43
CA GLU A 86 -5.62 -6.29 0.96
C GLU A 86 -4.53 -6.31 -0.12
N PRO A 87 -3.37 -5.66 0.11
CA PRO A 87 -2.29 -5.60 -0.87
C PRO A 87 -1.82 -7.01 -1.28
N CYS A 88 -1.65 -7.24 -2.57
CA CYS A 88 -1.16 -8.52 -3.08
C CYS A 88 0.31 -8.77 -2.69
N ALA A 89 0.87 -9.94 -3.06
CA ALA A 89 2.27 -10.27 -2.77
C ALA A 89 3.27 -9.20 -3.27
N MET A 90 3.11 -8.72 -4.51
CA MET A 90 3.95 -7.67 -5.10
C MET A 90 3.83 -6.35 -4.33
N CYS A 91 2.60 -5.85 -4.16
CA CYS A 91 2.36 -4.59 -3.44
C CYS A 91 2.90 -4.66 -2.01
N SER A 92 2.71 -5.79 -1.34
CA SER A 92 3.19 -6.04 0.02
C SER A 92 4.71 -5.99 0.10
N TYR A 93 5.41 -6.56 -0.87
CA TYR A 93 6.87 -6.44 -0.94
C TYR A 93 7.30 -4.98 -1.11
N CYS A 94 6.68 -4.23 -2.03
CA CYS A 94 6.97 -2.80 -2.24
C CYS A 94 6.71 -1.96 -0.98
N ILE A 95 5.63 -2.24 -0.24
CA ILE A 95 5.32 -1.60 1.04
C ILE A 95 6.45 -1.84 2.04
N ARG A 96 6.90 -3.10 2.16
CA ARG A 96 8.00 -3.50 3.05
C ARG A 96 9.30 -2.81 2.66
N GLU A 97 9.59 -2.71 1.38
CA GLU A 97 10.82 -2.10 0.84
C GLU A 97 10.82 -0.56 0.95
N ALA A 98 9.64 0.07 0.88
CA ALA A 98 9.45 1.51 1.08
C ALA A 98 9.41 1.90 2.57
N TRP A 99 9.51 0.92 3.48
CA TRP A 99 9.51 1.12 4.94
C TRP A 99 8.26 1.84 5.43
N VAL A 100 7.10 1.54 4.85
CA VAL A 100 5.82 2.10 5.30
C VAL A 100 5.57 1.71 6.77
N GLY A 101 5.16 2.66 7.61
CA GLY A 101 4.95 2.40 9.04
C GLY A 101 3.66 1.66 9.35
N ARG A 102 2.63 1.84 8.51
CA ARG A 102 1.28 1.29 8.75
C ARG A 102 0.54 1.00 7.44
N VAL A 103 -0.21 -0.10 7.41
CA VAL A 103 -1.06 -0.51 6.29
C VAL A 103 -2.48 -0.71 6.80
N VAL A 104 -3.44 -0.14 6.09
CA VAL A 104 -4.87 -0.26 6.39
C VAL A 104 -5.60 -0.72 5.15
N TYR A 105 -6.46 -1.72 5.26
CA TYR A 105 -7.28 -2.16 4.13
C TYR A 105 -8.72 -2.51 4.51
N ALA A 106 -9.63 -2.43 3.54
CA ALA A 106 -11.03 -2.79 3.74
C ALA A 106 -11.26 -4.30 3.60
N LEU A 107 -11.13 -4.83 2.38
CA LEU A 107 -11.42 -6.24 2.08
C LEU A 107 -10.18 -7.12 2.20
N GLY A 108 -10.31 -8.33 2.75
CA GLY A 108 -9.28 -9.36 2.71
C GLY A 108 -9.18 -10.03 1.34
N SER A 109 -8.02 -10.60 1.00
CA SER A 109 -7.75 -11.30 -0.27
C SER A 109 -7.07 -12.66 -0.04
N PRO A 110 -7.81 -13.71 0.37
CA PRO A 110 -7.23 -14.99 0.82
C PRO A 110 -6.33 -15.71 -0.20
N VAL A 111 -6.44 -15.38 -1.48
CA VAL A 111 -5.69 -16.02 -2.56
C VAL A 111 -4.42 -15.25 -2.92
N MET A 112 -4.45 -13.92 -2.82
CA MET A 112 -3.39 -13.04 -3.34
C MET A 112 -2.72 -12.19 -2.26
N GLY A 113 -3.35 -12.05 -1.10
CA GLY A 113 -3.03 -11.11 -0.04
C GLY A 113 -1.69 -11.39 0.64
N GLY A 114 -0.95 -10.31 0.90
CA GLY A 114 0.34 -10.38 1.60
C GLY A 114 0.23 -10.61 3.11
N VAL A 115 -0.97 -10.69 3.67
CA VAL A 115 -1.22 -11.12 5.06
C VAL A 115 -1.88 -12.48 5.06
N SER A 116 -3.01 -12.61 4.36
CA SER A 116 -3.86 -13.79 4.40
C SER A 116 -3.26 -15.01 3.69
N LYS A 117 -2.43 -14.81 2.65
CA LYS A 117 -1.78 -15.91 1.91
C LYS A 117 -0.27 -16.01 2.17
N TRP A 118 0.48 -14.91 2.05
CA TRP A 118 1.95 -14.96 1.93
C TRP A 118 2.73 -14.46 3.17
N ASN A 119 2.05 -13.92 4.17
CA ASN A 119 2.63 -13.33 5.41
C ASN A 119 3.76 -12.28 5.20
N ILE A 120 3.86 -11.65 4.03
CA ILE A 120 4.91 -10.68 3.69
C ILE A 120 4.85 -9.43 4.57
N LEU A 121 3.66 -8.87 4.81
CA LEU A 121 3.54 -7.63 5.59
C LEU A 121 3.94 -7.83 7.05
N ARG A 122 3.74 -9.04 7.59
CA ARG A 122 4.03 -9.39 8.99
C ARG A 122 5.30 -10.22 9.16
N ASP A 123 6.08 -10.44 8.11
CA ASP A 123 7.34 -11.19 8.19
C ASP A 123 8.41 -10.36 8.92
N ASP A 124 8.65 -10.70 10.19
CA ASP A 124 9.74 -10.13 11.00
C ASP A 124 11.12 -10.63 10.53
N GLY A 125 11.19 -11.77 9.84
CA GLY A 125 12.42 -12.38 9.34
C GLY A 125 13.13 -11.53 8.29
N LEU A 126 12.36 -10.80 7.46
CA LEU A 126 12.89 -9.85 6.48
C LEU A 126 13.73 -8.76 7.15
N SER A 127 13.17 -8.08 8.15
CA SER A 127 13.87 -7.01 8.88
C SER A 127 15.05 -7.52 9.68
N GLY A 128 14.94 -8.73 10.24
CA GLY A 128 16.03 -9.34 11.00
C GLY A 128 17.25 -9.70 10.16
N ARG A 129 17.02 -10.21 8.93
CA ARG A 129 18.09 -10.69 8.05
C ARG A 129 18.63 -9.62 7.10
N MET A 130 17.78 -8.70 6.66
CA MET A 130 18.12 -7.66 5.68
C MET A 130 17.64 -6.27 6.16
N PRO A 131 18.12 -5.79 7.32
CA PRO A 131 17.73 -4.50 7.90
C PRO A 131 18.03 -3.28 7.01
N GLN A 132 18.95 -3.42 6.05
CA GLN A 132 19.26 -2.39 5.05
C GLN A 132 18.19 -2.24 3.96
N VAL A 133 17.43 -3.31 3.70
CA VAL A 133 16.38 -3.32 2.67
C VAL A 133 15.00 -3.18 3.30
N PHE A 134 14.80 -3.71 4.50
CA PHE A 134 13.51 -3.76 5.18
C PHE A 134 13.61 -3.21 6.60
N ASP A 135 12.80 -2.19 6.92
CA ASP A 135 12.56 -1.80 8.30
C ASP A 135 11.64 -2.80 9.02
N ALA A 136 11.39 -2.56 10.31
CA ALA A 136 10.34 -3.20 11.09
C ALA A 136 9.03 -3.36 10.30
N ALA A 137 8.34 -4.47 10.56
CA ALA A 137 7.05 -4.75 9.94
C ALA A 137 6.04 -3.61 10.22
N PRO A 138 5.27 -3.18 9.20
CA PRO A 138 4.21 -2.20 9.41
C PRO A 138 3.17 -2.72 10.39
N GLU A 139 2.54 -1.78 11.12
CA GLU A 139 1.26 -2.07 11.74
C GLU A 139 0.23 -2.40 10.64
N VAL A 140 -0.56 -3.46 10.81
CA VAL A 140 -1.60 -3.84 9.84
C VAL A 140 -2.97 -3.75 10.50
N VAL A 141 -3.85 -2.97 9.90
CA VAL A 141 -5.27 -2.85 10.25
C VAL A 141 -6.12 -3.28 9.06
N SER A 142 -7.21 -3.99 9.33
CA SER A 142 -8.10 -4.50 8.31
C SER A 142 -9.56 -4.21 8.65
N GLY A 143 -10.44 -4.33 7.67
CA GLY A 143 -11.88 -4.28 7.89
C GLY A 143 -12.42 -2.86 8.07
N VAL A 144 -11.74 -1.84 7.56
CA VAL A 144 -12.23 -0.46 7.59
C VAL A 144 -13.17 -0.25 6.41
N LEU A 145 -14.40 0.21 6.65
CA LEU A 145 -15.42 0.46 5.62
C LEU A 145 -15.65 -0.71 4.63
N VAL A 146 -15.76 -1.93 5.16
CA VAL A 146 -15.97 -3.15 4.37
C VAL A 146 -17.19 -3.03 3.46
N GLU A 147 -18.33 -2.58 3.99
CA GLU A 147 -19.58 -2.50 3.24
C GLU A 147 -19.47 -1.57 2.02
N GLN A 148 -18.83 -0.41 2.20
CA GLN A 148 -18.61 0.57 1.15
C GLN A 148 -17.62 0.05 0.10
N ALA A 149 -16.58 -0.66 0.52
CA ALA A 149 -15.65 -1.30 -0.41
C ALA A 149 -16.36 -2.39 -1.22
N GLN A 150 -17.16 -3.26 -0.60
CA GLN A 150 -17.98 -4.25 -1.32
C GLN A 150 -18.98 -3.60 -2.27
N ALA A 151 -19.60 -2.48 -1.86
CA ALA A 151 -20.53 -1.74 -2.71
C ALA A 151 -19.85 -1.28 -4.01
N ALA A 152 -18.62 -0.75 -3.95
CA ALA A 152 -17.90 -0.38 -5.17
C ALA A 152 -17.64 -1.56 -6.13
N TRP A 153 -17.42 -2.76 -5.60
CA TRP A 153 -17.30 -3.98 -6.43
C TRP A 153 -18.64 -4.42 -7.03
N ARG A 154 -19.73 -4.34 -6.25
CA ARG A 154 -21.10 -4.59 -6.74
C ARG A 154 -21.50 -3.60 -7.83
N ASP A 155 -21.18 -2.32 -7.64
CA ASP A 155 -21.47 -1.24 -8.60
C ASP A 155 -20.72 -1.46 -9.93
N TRP A 156 -19.50 -1.99 -9.88
CA TRP A 156 -18.72 -2.32 -11.08
C TRP A 156 -19.32 -3.47 -11.89
N SER A 157 -19.62 -4.59 -11.23
CA SER A 157 -20.24 -5.74 -11.87
C SER A 157 -20.89 -6.66 -10.82
N PRO A 158 -22.24 -6.68 -10.72
CA PRO A 158 -22.94 -7.53 -9.77
C PRO A 158 -22.61 -9.02 -9.95
N LEU A 159 -22.56 -9.50 -11.19
CA LEU A 159 -22.24 -10.89 -11.51
C LEU A 159 -20.79 -11.24 -11.16
N ALA A 160 -19.84 -10.36 -11.46
CA ALA A 160 -18.45 -10.61 -11.08
C ALA A 160 -18.30 -10.64 -9.56
N TRP A 161 -18.99 -9.74 -8.84
CA TRP A 161 -18.97 -9.72 -7.38
C TRP A 161 -19.55 -11.01 -6.76
N GLU A 162 -20.64 -11.53 -7.30
CA GLU A 162 -21.22 -12.80 -6.86
C GLU A 162 -20.22 -13.96 -7.04
N MET A 163 -19.57 -14.04 -8.20
CA MET A 163 -18.55 -15.05 -8.47
C MET A 163 -17.31 -14.91 -7.59
N ILE A 164 -16.87 -13.68 -7.33
CA ILE A 164 -15.75 -13.39 -6.41
C ILE A 164 -16.08 -13.88 -5.01
N THR A 165 -17.29 -13.62 -4.54
CA THR A 165 -17.77 -13.99 -3.20
C THR A 165 -17.91 -15.50 -3.08
N LEU A 166 -18.56 -16.16 -4.04
CA LEU A 166 -18.74 -17.62 -4.07
C LEU A 166 -17.40 -18.37 -4.08
N ARG A 167 -16.38 -17.80 -4.74
CA ARG A 167 -15.03 -18.37 -4.80
C ARG A 167 -14.14 -17.97 -3.62
N GLY A 168 -14.63 -17.14 -2.69
CA GLY A 168 -13.86 -16.65 -1.54
C GLY A 168 -12.61 -15.84 -1.91
N LEU A 169 -12.63 -15.16 -3.07
CA LEU A 169 -11.47 -14.40 -3.55
C LEU A 169 -11.27 -13.09 -2.79
N MET A 170 -12.37 -12.53 -2.27
CA MET A 170 -12.36 -11.40 -1.35
C MET A 170 -13.30 -11.69 -0.18
N THR A 171 -12.89 -11.28 1.02
CA THR A 171 -13.60 -11.58 2.27
C THR A 171 -13.73 -10.35 3.15
N ASP A 172 -14.69 -10.37 4.07
CA ASP A 172 -14.71 -9.46 5.21
C ASP A 172 -13.69 -9.94 6.25
N PRO A 173 -12.57 -9.22 6.47
CA PRO A 173 -11.58 -9.62 7.46
C PRO A 173 -12.02 -9.28 8.90
N SER A 174 -13.03 -8.41 9.08
CA SER A 174 -13.55 -8.03 10.40
C SER A 174 -14.28 -9.20 11.09
N ALA A 175 -14.79 -10.14 10.30
CA ALA A 175 -15.40 -11.37 10.79
C ALA A 175 -14.40 -12.35 11.44
N ARG A 176 -13.08 -12.08 11.38
CA ARG A 176 -12.04 -12.84 12.07
C ARG A 176 -11.28 -11.95 13.07
N PRO A 177 -11.44 -12.17 14.40
CA PRO A 177 -10.92 -11.26 15.44
C PRO A 177 -9.39 -11.16 15.54
N GLU A 178 -8.65 -12.03 14.85
CA GLU A 178 -7.17 -12.03 14.80
C GLU A 178 -6.58 -10.84 14.01
N CYS A 179 -7.42 -10.02 13.36
CA CYS A 179 -6.97 -9.02 12.39
C CYS A 179 -6.81 -7.59 12.95
N ARG A 180 -6.65 -7.46 14.26
CA ARG A 180 -6.08 -6.27 14.90
C ARG A 180 -4.98 -6.72 15.85
N THR A 181 -3.71 -6.52 15.46
CA THR A 181 -2.53 -6.22 16.32
C THR A 181 -1.22 -6.82 15.79
N ARG A 182 -0.18 -5.98 15.73
CA ARG A 182 0.94 -5.91 16.71
C ARG A 182 1.65 -4.56 16.47
N ALA A 183 1.97 -3.82 17.53
CA ALA A 183 2.83 -2.65 17.38
C ALA A 183 4.20 -3.10 16.84
N ALA A 184 4.78 -2.34 15.93
CA ALA A 184 6.12 -2.59 15.40
C ALA A 184 7.10 -2.87 16.57
N ARG A 185 7.86 -3.96 16.49
CA ARG A 185 8.87 -4.27 17.52
C ARG A 185 9.97 -3.19 17.49
N PRO A 186 10.53 -2.81 18.65
CA PRO A 186 11.64 -1.88 18.69
C PRO A 186 12.82 -2.42 17.87
N ARG A 187 13.50 -1.52 17.14
CA ARG A 187 14.62 -1.87 16.26
C ARG A 187 15.76 -2.52 17.05
N SER A 188 16.41 -3.51 16.45
CA SER A 188 17.61 -4.14 17.03
C SER A 188 18.82 -3.21 16.93
N LEU A 189 19.80 -3.37 17.82
CA LEU A 189 21.09 -2.65 17.76
C LEU A 189 21.80 -2.83 16.41
N TRP A 190 21.56 -3.95 15.73
CA TRP A 190 22.06 -4.23 14.38
C TRP A 190 21.55 -3.24 13.33
N HIS A 191 20.28 -2.78 13.42
CA HIS A 191 19.76 -1.74 12.51
C HIS A 191 20.53 -0.43 12.63
N HIS A 192 20.93 -0.05 13.85
CA HIS A 192 21.70 1.17 14.07
C HIS A 192 23.14 1.05 13.55
N LEU A 193 23.75 -0.12 13.67
CA LEU A 193 25.10 -0.40 13.15
C LEU A 193 25.13 -0.38 11.61
N VAL A 194 24.15 -0.99 10.94
CA VAL A 194 24.06 -1.01 9.47
C VAL A 194 23.90 0.40 8.91
N ALA A 195 23.07 1.23 9.54
CA ALA A 195 22.87 2.64 9.14
C ALA A 195 24.16 3.49 9.21
N LEU A 196 25.17 3.08 9.99
CA LEU A 196 26.46 3.76 10.09
C LEU A 196 27.46 3.32 9.01
N ILE A 197 27.27 2.13 8.44
CA ILE A 197 28.20 1.52 7.47
C ILE A 197 27.74 1.79 6.03
N GLU A 198 26.43 1.84 5.80
CA GLU A 198 25.87 2.00 4.46
C GLU A 198 25.81 3.45 4.01
N ARG A 199 26.32 3.71 2.81
CA ARG A 199 26.10 4.97 2.09
C ARG A 199 24.84 4.80 1.23
N PRO A 200 23.90 5.75 1.23
CA PRO A 200 22.77 5.69 0.32
C PRO A 200 23.29 5.61 -1.12
N PRO A 201 22.64 4.81 -1.99
CA PRO A 201 22.99 4.81 -3.41
C PRO A 201 22.89 6.24 -3.94
N ARG A 202 23.90 6.69 -4.69
CA ARG A 202 23.85 8.02 -5.32
C ARG A 202 22.59 8.06 -6.20
N PRO A 203 21.80 9.14 -6.15
CA PRO A 203 20.71 9.30 -7.10
C PRO A 203 21.28 9.15 -8.52
N TYR A 204 20.64 8.32 -9.32
CA TYR A 204 21.00 8.19 -10.73
C TYR A 204 20.75 9.55 -11.38
N VAL A 205 21.82 10.22 -11.80
CA VAL A 205 21.75 11.42 -12.62
C VAL A 205 21.82 10.93 -14.06
N ASP A 206 20.73 11.09 -14.81
CA ASP A 206 20.72 10.81 -16.23
C ASP A 206 21.74 11.73 -16.93
N PRO A 207 22.81 11.19 -17.53
CA PRO A 207 23.83 11.99 -18.20
C PRO A 207 23.26 12.78 -19.41
N THR A 208 22.07 12.43 -19.90
CA THR A 208 21.40 13.16 -20.99
C THR A 208 20.55 14.33 -20.52
N SER A 209 20.16 14.40 -19.25
CA SER A 209 19.32 15.50 -18.72
C SER A 209 20.06 16.82 -18.51
N ALA A 210 21.39 16.85 -18.67
CA ALA A 210 22.19 18.07 -18.65
C ALA A 210 22.33 18.75 -20.04
N ALA A 211 21.81 18.14 -21.12
CA ALA A 211 21.96 18.64 -22.49
C ALA A 211 20.71 19.37 -23.04
N GLU A 212 19.55 19.29 -22.39
CA GLU A 212 18.33 19.99 -22.83
C GLU A 212 18.18 21.33 -22.11
N GLY A 213 19.18 22.19 -22.29
CA GLY A 213 19.04 23.62 -22.08
C GLY A 213 18.51 24.28 -23.36
N HIS A 214 17.30 24.83 -23.28
CA HIS A 214 16.70 25.78 -24.23
C HIS A 214 16.64 25.39 -25.72
N ALA A 215 15.48 24.91 -26.14
CA ALA A 215 14.91 25.34 -27.42
C ALA A 215 13.39 25.40 -27.28
N ASP A 216 12.85 26.61 -27.42
CA ASP A 216 11.43 26.90 -27.61
C ASP A 216 10.86 26.11 -28.80
N LEU A 217 9.62 25.60 -28.64
CA LEU A 217 8.44 25.72 -29.53
C LEU A 217 7.32 24.75 -29.09
#